data_AF-A0A8K0PIB1-F1
#
_entry.id   AF-A0A8K0PIB1-F1
#
_cell.length_a   1.000
_cell.length_b   1.000
_cell.length_c   1.000
_cell.angle_alpha   90.00
_cell.angle_beta   90.00
_cell.angle_gamma   90.00
#
_symmetry.space_group_name_H-M   'P 1'
#
loop_
_entity.id
_entity.type
_entity.pdbx_description
1 polymer ?
#
loop_
_entity_poly.entity_id
_entity_poly.type
_entity_poly.pdbx_seq_one_letter_code
_entity_poly.pdbx_strand_id
1 'polypeptide(L)'
;MDSDSDFYGDEETVSVLKDRVNDFDVVGWWHRQNNMTDNYPKPSIKREQQTQHTISAPVNNTRIKPLYDPHQDAPGARRPSETIPDFLSRLPPSTSDWEPGFEWIWIANPYHPPPELEPALAQFRHAAEERLGLFAEFEKMATLTAGRNTGVTVKALAALRQDVAKERRETVSDLRELADACNVVTGKWMLFPPPGEVDAVWACVAAATAEGELGTAAKVETRSRADKERLVCVYTKDCREKEDVARVLIQMRELGLVKPGGKQIYYKSDAWTELGIYGGNKWGIGASMYSSNEIFGYTKLVVSRRA
;
A
#
# COMPACT_ATOMS: atom_id res chain seq x y z
N MET A 1 -5.46 50.86 20.99
CA MET A 1 -4.20 50.93 20.25
C MET A 1 -3.28 49.88 20.83
N ASP A 2 -2.54 49.23 19.94
CA ASP A 2 -1.52 48.17 20.11
C ASP A 2 -2.05 46.75 20.38
N SER A 3 -1.67 45.70 19.65
CA SER A 3 -1.00 45.54 18.36
C SER A 3 -1.34 44.11 17.93
N ASP A 4 -1.84 43.95 16.70
CA ASP A 4 -2.13 42.65 16.13
C ASP A 4 -0.86 41.80 16.05
N SER A 5 -1.06 40.50 16.26
CA SER A 5 -0.05 39.47 16.36
C SER A 5 0.78 39.33 15.07
N ASP A 6 2.09 39.60 15.15
CA ASP A 6 3.16 39.38 14.15
C ASP A 6 3.45 37.88 13.89
N PHE A 7 2.41 37.06 13.69
CA PHE A 7 2.58 35.64 13.39
C PHE A 7 3.08 35.38 11.96
N TYR A 8 2.83 36.31 11.03
CA TYR A 8 3.15 36.14 9.62
C TYR A 8 4.40 36.89 9.14
N GLY A 9 5.13 37.55 10.05
CA GLY A 9 6.11 38.56 9.67
C GLY A 9 5.43 39.85 9.19
N ASP A 10 6.19 40.93 9.10
CA ASP A 10 5.68 42.21 8.63
C ASP A 10 5.14 42.10 7.19
N GLU A 11 4.18 42.96 6.83
CA GLU A 11 3.51 42.92 5.52
C GLU A 11 4.49 43.01 4.34
N GLU A 12 5.63 43.69 4.53
CA GLU A 12 6.69 43.81 3.53
C GLU A 12 7.37 42.45 3.30
N THR A 13 7.73 41.72 4.35
CA THR A 13 8.29 40.37 4.27
C THR A 13 7.33 39.39 3.59
N VAL A 14 6.04 39.44 3.92
CA VAL A 14 5.01 38.57 3.30
C VAL A 14 4.87 38.87 1.81
N SER A 15 4.88 40.15 1.43
CA SER A 15 4.80 40.55 0.02
C SER A 15 6.00 40.05 -0.77
N VAL A 16 7.22 40.25 -0.24
CA VAL A 16 8.46 39.81 -0.90
C VAL A 16 8.50 38.29 -1.09
N LEU A 17 8.01 37.51 -0.12
CA LEU A 17 7.96 36.05 -0.25
C LEU A 17 6.92 35.59 -1.27
N LYS A 18 5.77 36.25 -1.35
CA LYS A 18 4.75 35.96 -2.38
C LYS A 18 5.26 36.27 -3.78
N ASP A 19 5.95 37.38 -3.96
CA ASP A 19 6.55 37.74 -5.25
C ASP A 19 7.63 36.73 -5.66
N ARG A 20 8.45 36.27 -4.71
CA ARG A 20 9.45 35.22 -4.96
C ARG A 20 8.85 33.86 -5.33
N VAL A 21 7.68 33.51 -4.80
CA VAL A 21 6.96 32.28 -5.17
C VAL A 21 6.34 32.42 -6.55
N ASN A 22 5.76 33.57 -6.86
CA ASN A 22 5.18 33.86 -8.18
C ASN A 22 6.23 33.85 -9.30
N ASP A 23 7.44 34.35 -9.01
CA ASP A 23 8.55 34.40 -9.97
C ASP A 23 9.41 33.12 -9.99
N PHE A 24 9.05 32.09 -9.20
CA PHE A 24 9.84 30.86 -9.12
C PHE A 24 9.61 29.97 -10.35
N ASP A 25 10.63 29.89 -11.22
CA ASP A 25 10.65 29.00 -12.37
C ASP A 25 10.87 27.53 -11.94
N VAL A 26 9.75 26.86 -11.65
CA VAL A 26 9.70 25.45 -11.26
C VAL A 26 10.34 24.55 -12.31
N VAL A 27 10.11 24.82 -13.60
CA VAL A 27 10.58 23.96 -14.71
C VAL A 27 12.09 24.10 -14.89
N GLY A 28 12.62 25.32 -14.89
CA GLY A 28 14.06 25.57 -14.95
C GLY A 28 14.82 25.11 -13.71
N TRP A 29 14.20 25.11 -12.53
CA TRP A 29 14.75 24.52 -11.31
C TRP A 29 14.92 22.99 -11.44
N TRP A 30 13.90 22.29 -11.96
CA TRP A 30 13.96 20.85 -12.22
C TRP A 30 15.02 20.48 -13.28
N HIS A 31 15.13 21.26 -14.36
CA HIS A 31 16.17 21.02 -15.37
C HIS A 31 17.60 21.24 -14.85
N ARG A 32 17.81 22.20 -13.94
CA ARG A 32 19.12 22.42 -13.29
C ARG A 32 19.48 21.29 -12.31
N GLN A 33 18.50 20.72 -11.61
CA GLN A 33 18.71 19.59 -10.68
C GLN A 33 19.05 18.29 -11.43
N ASN A 34 18.38 17.99 -12.54
CA ASN A 34 18.67 16.78 -13.32
C ASN A 34 20.08 16.76 -13.93
N ASN A 35 20.61 17.91 -14.36
CA ASN A 35 21.98 18.02 -14.88
C ASN A 35 23.08 17.82 -13.81
N MET A 36 22.73 17.77 -12.52
CA MET A 36 23.66 17.50 -11.42
C MET A 36 23.90 15.99 -11.20
N THR A 37 23.08 15.12 -11.80
CA THR A 37 23.10 13.65 -11.58
C THR A 37 23.89 12.85 -12.60
N ASP A 38 24.50 13.49 -13.61
CA ASP A 38 25.28 12.84 -14.67
C ASP A 38 26.68 12.33 -14.23
N ASN A 39 27.02 12.41 -12.93
CA ASN A 39 28.34 12.04 -12.40
C ASN A 39 28.39 10.77 -11.54
N TYR A 40 27.37 9.90 -11.59
CA TYR A 40 27.45 8.57 -10.96
C TYR A 40 27.63 7.44 -12.00
N PRO A 41 28.53 6.46 -11.76
CA PRO A 41 28.91 5.48 -12.77
C PRO A 41 27.77 4.48 -13.02
N LYS A 42 27.34 4.37 -14.29
CA LYS A 42 26.41 3.32 -14.75
C LYS A 42 27.11 1.96 -14.77
N PRO A 43 26.55 0.89 -14.18
CA PRO A 43 27.09 -0.47 -14.34
C PRO A 43 26.83 -0.96 -15.78
N SER A 44 27.89 -1.38 -16.45
CA SER A 44 27.89 -1.90 -17.82
C SER A 44 27.35 -3.33 -17.86
N ILE A 45 26.13 -3.52 -18.37
CA ILE A 45 25.62 -4.86 -18.73
C ILE A 45 26.05 -5.16 -20.17
N LYS A 46 26.93 -6.16 -20.32
CA LYS A 46 27.37 -6.69 -21.61
C LYS A 46 26.19 -7.35 -22.31
N ARG A 47 25.89 -6.86 -23.52
CA ARG A 47 24.85 -7.36 -24.42
C ARG A 47 25.45 -8.49 -25.25
N GLU A 48 25.17 -9.75 -24.91
CA GLU A 48 25.46 -10.87 -25.80
C GLU A 48 24.39 -10.95 -26.89
N GLN A 49 24.87 -10.89 -28.13
CA GLN A 49 24.07 -11.04 -29.34
C GLN A 49 24.00 -12.53 -29.66
N GLN A 50 22.80 -13.08 -29.85
CA GLN A 50 22.62 -14.30 -30.62
C GLN A 50 21.58 -14.11 -31.72
N THR A 51 22.04 -14.46 -32.91
CA THR A 51 21.47 -14.26 -34.25
C THR A 51 20.61 -15.44 -34.70
N GLN A 52 19.53 -15.08 -35.41
CA GLN A 52 18.95 -15.67 -36.63
C GLN A 52 18.35 -17.11 -36.66
N HIS A 53 17.02 -17.09 -36.90
CA HIS A 53 16.21 -17.83 -37.89
C HIS A 53 16.49 -19.31 -38.26
N THR A 54 15.42 -20.11 -38.19
CA THR A 54 14.99 -21.05 -39.26
C THR A 54 13.49 -21.35 -39.16
N ILE A 55 12.85 -21.54 -40.31
CA ILE A 55 11.39 -21.68 -40.55
C ILE A 55 11.03 -23.17 -40.68
N SER A 56 9.91 -23.65 -40.11
CA SER A 56 8.91 -24.54 -40.78
C SER A 56 7.73 -25.03 -39.91
N ALA A 57 6.52 -24.86 -40.49
CA ALA A 57 5.24 -25.60 -40.41
C ALA A 57 4.30 -25.51 -39.16
N PRO A 58 2.96 -25.53 -39.37
CA PRO A 58 1.98 -24.99 -38.44
C PRO A 58 1.37 -26.07 -37.54
N VAL A 59 1.51 -25.93 -36.23
CA VAL A 59 0.76 -26.70 -35.24
C VAL A 59 -0.16 -25.74 -34.50
N ASN A 60 -1.46 -26.07 -34.52
CA ASN A 60 -2.55 -25.34 -33.87
C ASN A 60 -2.15 -24.86 -32.47
N ASN A 61 -1.79 -23.59 -32.37
CA ASN A 61 -1.38 -22.95 -31.13
C ASN A 61 -2.59 -22.20 -30.58
N THR A 62 -3.50 -22.91 -29.90
CA THR A 62 -4.22 -22.28 -28.79
C THR A 62 -3.17 -21.91 -27.75
N ARG A 63 -2.56 -20.75 -27.96
CA ARG A 63 -1.53 -20.17 -27.11
C ARG A 63 -2.19 -19.85 -25.77
N ILE A 64 -2.24 -20.85 -24.88
CA ILE A 64 -2.47 -20.62 -23.46
C ILE A 64 -1.42 -19.58 -23.08
N LYS A 65 -1.86 -18.36 -22.77
CA LYS A 65 -0.95 -17.32 -22.27
C LYS A 65 -0.24 -17.95 -21.06
N PRO A 66 1.11 -17.91 -20.98
CA PRO A 66 1.81 -18.44 -19.83
C PRO A 66 1.23 -17.77 -18.58
N LEU A 67 0.72 -18.59 -17.65
CA LEU A 67 0.11 -18.12 -16.41
C LEU A 67 1.19 -17.33 -15.65
N TYR A 68 0.92 -16.06 -15.40
CA TYR A 68 1.88 -15.14 -14.79
C TYR A 68 1.88 -15.31 -13.28
N ASP A 69 3.07 -15.43 -12.67
CA ASP A 69 3.27 -15.33 -11.22
C ASP A 69 4.45 -14.38 -10.94
N PRO A 70 4.22 -13.20 -10.29
CA PRO A 70 5.27 -12.22 -10.01
C PRO A 70 6.30 -12.75 -8.99
N HIS A 71 6.00 -13.87 -8.33
CA HIS A 71 6.84 -14.48 -7.31
C HIS A 71 7.38 -15.84 -7.75
N GLN A 72 7.32 -16.20 -9.04
CA GLN A 72 7.71 -17.53 -9.55
C GLN A 72 9.10 -18.03 -9.06
N ASP A 73 10.03 -17.12 -8.75
CA ASP A 73 11.38 -17.42 -8.29
C ASP A 73 11.54 -17.36 -6.76
N ALA A 74 10.50 -16.90 -6.03
CA ALA A 74 10.51 -16.85 -4.58
C ALA A 74 10.31 -18.27 -4.00
N PRO A 75 11.06 -18.65 -2.93
CA PRO A 75 10.99 -20.00 -2.36
C PRO A 75 9.59 -20.37 -1.87
N GLY A 76 8.82 -19.37 -1.41
CA GLY A 76 7.46 -19.53 -0.92
C GLY A 76 6.35 -19.45 -1.96
N ALA A 77 6.66 -19.22 -3.23
CA ALA A 77 5.61 -19.10 -4.24
C ALA A 77 5.07 -20.45 -4.70
N ARG A 78 3.81 -20.42 -5.13
CA ARG A 78 3.23 -21.50 -5.91
C ARG A 78 3.96 -21.60 -7.25
N ARG A 79 4.35 -22.81 -7.64
CA ARG A 79 4.95 -23.08 -8.95
C ARG A 79 3.86 -23.17 -10.02
N PRO A 80 4.04 -22.59 -11.23
CA PRO A 80 3.03 -22.67 -12.29
C PRO A 80 2.61 -24.09 -12.67
N SER A 81 3.52 -25.07 -12.54
CA SER A 81 3.29 -26.48 -12.89
C SER A 81 2.68 -27.32 -11.76
N GLU A 82 2.58 -26.80 -10.54
CA GLU A 82 2.09 -27.59 -9.41
C GLU A 82 0.58 -27.38 -9.16
N THR A 83 -0.08 -28.44 -8.72
CA THR A 83 -1.49 -28.39 -8.35
C THR A 83 -1.66 -27.67 -7.00
N ILE A 84 -2.87 -27.18 -6.69
CA ILE A 84 -3.14 -26.54 -5.39
C ILE A 84 -2.91 -27.50 -4.22
N PRO A 85 -3.33 -28.78 -4.25
CA PRO A 85 -3.01 -29.73 -3.20
C PRO A 85 -1.50 -29.93 -3.00
N ASP A 86 -0.73 -30.05 -4.09
CA ASP A 86 0.73 -30.24 -4.00
C ASP A 86 1.41 -29.00 -3.40
N PHE A 87 0.98 -27.80 -3.82
CA PHE A 87 1.43 -26.53 -3.25
C PHE A 87 1.19 -26.46 -1.73
N LEU A 88 -0.04 -26.76 -1.29
CA LEU A 88 -0.43 -26.70 0.12
C LEU A 88 0.29 -27.77 0.96
N SER A 89 0.54 -28.95 0.40
CA SER A 89 1.33 -29.98 1.06
C SER A 89 2.81 -29.62 1.16
N ARG A 90 3.35 -28.93 0.15
CA ARG A 90 4.76 -28.51 0.10
C ARG A 90 5.04 -27.35 1.06
N LEU A 91 4.11 -26.41 1.18
CA LEU A 91 4.26 -25.20 1.99
C LEU A 91 3.08 -24.97 2.96
N PRO A 92 2.92 -25.80 4.01
CA PRO A 92 1.93 -25.56 5.04
C PRO A 92 2.38 -24.37 5.92
N PRO A 93 1.57 -23.31 6.11
CA PRO A 93 1.97 -22.17 6.93
C PRO A 93 2.23 -22.50 8.41
N SER A 94 1.62 -23.57 8.93
CA SER A 94 1.83 -24.04 10.29
C SER A 94 3.22 -24.64 10.52
N THR A 95 3.88 -25.15 9.48
CA THR A 95 5.18 -25.83 9.56
C THR A 95 6.28 -25.19 8.73
N SER A 96 5.96 -24.20 7.89
CA SER A 96 6.93 -23.43 7.12
C SER A 96 7.56 -22.36 8.01
N ASP A 97 8.75 -22.62 8.54
CA ASP A 97 9.45 -21.72 9.45
C ASP A 97 9.99 -20.47 8.75
N TRP A 98 10.00 -19.36 9.47
CA TRP A 98 10.54 -18.10 8.99
C TRP A 98 12.05 -18.19 8.82
N GLU A 99 12.54 -17.76 7.66
CA GLU A 99 13.95 -17.57 7.37
C GLU A 99 14.13 -16.27 6.54
N PRO A 100 15.30 -15.61 6.60
CA PRO A 100 15.59 -14.49 5.71
C PRO A 100 15.43 -14.90 4.24
N GLY A 101 14.56 -14.20 3.49
CA GLY A 101 14.21 -14.53 2.10
C GLY A 101 13.06 -15.53 1.94
N PHE A 102 12.51 -16.06 3.04
CA PHE A 102 11.33 -16.92 3.07
C PHE A 102 10.32 -16.46 4.14
N GLU A 103 9.99 -15.18 4.10
CA GLU A 103 9.06 -14.57 5.05
C GLU A 103 7.58 -14.81 4.68
N TRP A 104 7.33 -15.21 3.44
CA TRP A 104 6.00 -15.28 2.85
C TRP A 104 5.85 -16.50 1.96
N ILE A 105 4.68 -17.14 2.08
CA ILE A 105 4.15 -18.08 1.09
C ILE A 105 3.19 -17.30 0.19
N TRP A 106 3.31 -17.45 -1.12
CA TRP A 106 2.59 -16.65 -2.12
C TRP A 106 1.80 -17.50 -3.09
N ILE A 107 0.66 -16.96 -3.52
CA ILE A 107 -0.09 -17.49 -4.65
C ILE A 107 -0.66 -16.34 -5.47
N ALA A 108 -0.38 -16.37 -6.77
CA ALA A 108 -0.94 -15.41 -7.73
C ALA A 108 -2.25 -15.94 -8.32
N ASN A 109 -3.16 -15.02 -8.64
CA ASN A 109 -4.27 -15.30 -9.54
C ASN A 109 -3.73 -15.23 -10.98
N PRO A 110 -3.74 -16.35 -11.71
CA PRO A 110 -3.08 -16.40 -13.02
C PRO A 110 -3.80 -15.59 -14.11
N TYR A 111 -5.03 -15.13 -13.85
CA TYR A 111 -5.83 -14.35 -14.80
C TYR A 111 -5.61 -12.84 -14.65
N HIS A 112 -4.91 -12.39 -13.62
CA HIS A 112 -4.75 -10.97 -13.29
C HIS A 112 -3.29 -10.60 -13.00
N PRO A 113 -2.43 -10.41 -14.02
CA PRO A 113 -1.09 -9.89 -13.81
C PRO A 113 -1.15 -8.45 -13.23
N PRO A 114 -0.25 -8.10 -12.29
CA PRO A 114 -0.09 -6.75 -11.78
C PRO A 114 0.42 -5.82 -12.89
N PRO A 115 0.10 -4.53 -12.82
CA PRO A 115 0.65 -3.54 -13.73
C PRO A 115 2.17 -3.36 -13.53
N GLU A 116 2.89 -2.96 -14.58
CA GLU A 116 4.29 -2.53 -14.46
C GLU A 116 4.35 -1.23 -13.63
N LEU A 117 5.06 -1.25 -12.49
CA LEU A 117 4.96 -0.21 -11.44
C LEU A 117 6.28 0.49 -11.09
N GLU A 118 7.44 0.02 -11.56
CA GLU A 118 8.74 0.38 -10.97
C GLU A 118 9.09 1.88 -11.04
N PRO A 119 8.98 2.60 -12.18
CA PRO A 119 9.33 4.03 -12.21
C PRO A 119 8.38 4.90 -11.38
N ALA A 120 7.09 4.54 -11.32
CA ALA A 120 6.07 5.32 -10.65
C ALA A 120 6.13 5.16 -9.11
N LEU A 121 6.52 3.98 -8.62
CA LEU A 121 6.67 3.72 -7.20
C LEU A 121 7.80 4.54 -6.56
N ALA A 122 8.94 4.67 -7.24
CA ALA A 122 10.06 5.48 -6.74
C ALA A 122 9.66 6.96 -6.59
N GLN A 123 8.94 7.49 -7.58
CA GLN A 123 8.42 8.87 -7.54
C GLN A 123 7.42 9.07 -6.40
N PHE A 124 6.51 8.10 -6.20
CA PHE A 124 5.57 8.11 -5.09
C PHE A 124 6.30 8.17 -3.74
N ARG A 125 7.24 7.25 -3.50
CA ARG A 125 7.97 7.17 -2.22
C ARG A 125 8.67 8.49 -1.91
N HIS A 126 9.37 9.06 -2.89
CA HIS A 126 10.08 10.32 -2.70
C HIS A 126 9.16 11.48 -2.32
N ALA A 127 8.10 11.73 -3.11
CA ALA A 127 7.17 12.83 -2.84
C ALA A 127 6.40 12.65 -1.51
N ALA A 128 6.04 11.41 -1.19
CA ALA A 128 5.33 11.08 0.03
C ALA A 128 6.23 11.22 1.28
N GLU A 129 7.51 10.84 1.19
CA GLU A 129 8.48 11.05 2.27
C GLU A 129 8.70 12.54 2.56
N GLU A 130 8.81 13.37 1.53
CA GLU A 130 8.88 14.83 1.68
C GLU A 130 7.63 15.37 2.38
N ARG A 131 6.44 14.93 1.94
CA ARG A 131 5.18 15.36 2.54
C ARG A 131 5.04 14.97 4.02
N LEU A 132 5.47 13.75 4.36
CA LEU A 132 5.53 13.28 5.75
C LEU A 132 6.58 14.02 6.57
N GLY A 133 7.68 14.45 5.95
CA GLY A 133 8.71 15.30 6.55
C GLY A 133 8.18 16.68 6.92
N LEU A 134 7.43 17.33 6.02
CA LEU A 134 6.77 18.61 6.28
C LEU A 134 5.80 18.51 7.45
N PHE A 135 4.99 17.45 7.50
CA PHE A 135 4.08 17.22 8.61
C PHE A 135 4.82 17.02 9.94
N ALA A 136 5.92 16.25 9.94
CA ALA A 136 6.71 16.03 11.14
C ALA A 136 7.34 17.32 11.69
N GLU A 137 7.83 18.21 10.80
CA GLU A 137 8.35 19.51 11.24
C GLU A 137 7.23 20.43 11.76
N PHE A 138 6.04 20.40 11.13
CA PHE A 138 4.86 21.12 11.64
C PHE A 138 4.48 20.65 13.06
N GLU A 139 4.40 19.35 13.29
CA GLU A 139 4.05 18.77 14.61
C GLU A 139 5.10 19.11 15.68
N LYS A 140 6.38 19.08 15.31
CA LYS A 140 7.49 19.48 16.17
C LYS A 140 7.41 20.97 16.52
N MET A 141 7.14 21.83 15.55
CA MET A 141 7.00 23.27 15.79
C MET A 141 5.81 23.58 16.69
N ALA A 142 4.67 22.92 16.48
CA ALA A 142 3.52 23.01 17.38
C ALA A 142 3.91 22.62 18.82
N THR A 143 4.62 21.50 19.00
CA THR A 143 5.05 21.03 20.32
C THR A 143 5.98 22.04 21.01
N LEU A 144 6.94 22.62 20.28
CA LEU A 144 7.85 23.64 20.81
C LEU A 144 7.11 24.91 21.24
N THR A 145 6.13 25.36 20.46
CA THR A 145 5.29 26.53 20.79
C THR A 145 4.50 26.30 22.07
N ALA A 146 3.95 25.10 22.26
CA ALA A 146 3.26 24.73 23.49
C ALA A 146 4.19 24.66 24.72
N GLY A 147 5.45 24.24 24.54
CA GLY A 147 6.42 24.08 25.63
C GLY A 147 7.16 25.35 26.06
N ARG A 148 7.39 26.31 25.16
CA ARG A 148 8.13 27.56 25.46
C ARG A 148 7.34 28.59 26.25
N ASN A 149 6.02 28.60 26.10
CA ASN A 149 5.15 29.59 26.73
C ASN A 149 4.54 29.01 28.01
N THR A 150 5.11 29.33 29.17
CA THR A 150 4.59 28.94 30.51
C THR A 150 3.20 29.52 30.83
N GLY A 151 2.62 30.32 29.92
CA GLY A 151 1.28 30.90 30.01
C GLY A 151 0.35 30.60 28.83
N VAL A 152 0.60 29.57 28.00
CA VAL A 152 -0.37 29.19 26.95
C VAL A 152 -1.71 28.84 27.57
N THR A 153 -2.76 29.56 27.19
CA THR A 153 -4.11 29.28 27.67
C THR A 153 -4.59 27.90 27.18
N VAL A 154 -5.47 27.25 27.95
CA VAL A 154 -6.09 25.97 27.55
C VAL A 154 -6.75 26.07 26.16
N LYS A 155 -7.33 27.23 25.82
CA LYS A 155 -7.94 27.50 24.52
C LYS A 155 -6.92 27.50 23.38
N ALA A 156 -5.76 28.16 23.56
CA ALA A 156 -4.71 28.19 22.55
C ALA A 156 -4.09 26.80 22.33
N LEU A 157 -3.90 26.02 23.39
CA LEU A 157 -3.43 24.63 23.28
C LEU A 157 -4.45 23.72 22.58
N ALA A 158 -5.75 23.95 22.81
CA ALA A 158 -6.81 23.23 22.11
C ALA A 158 -6.84 23.57 20.61
N ALA A 159 -6.69 24.85 20.25
CA ALA A 159 -6.59 25.29 18.85
C ALA A 159 -5.40 24.63 18.15
N LEU A 160 -4.22 24.64 18.78
CA LEU A 160 -3.02 24.03 18.21
C LEU A 160 -3.18 22.52 17.97
N ARG A 161 -3.85 21.80 18.89
CA ARG A 161 -4.19 20.38 18.68
C ARG A 161 -5.14 20.17 17.52
N GLN A 162 -6.10 21.08 17.33
CA GLN A 162 -7.01 21.04 16.18
C GLN A 162 -6.27 21.27 14.87
N ASP A 163 -5.31 22.20 14.86
CA ASP A 163 -4.47 22.49 13.69
C ASP A 163 -3.59 21.28 13.32
N VAL A 164 -2.91 20.66 14.29
CA VAL A 164 -2.15 19.42 14.05
C VAL A 164 -3.05 18.30 13.55
N ALA A 165 -4.25 18.15 14.11
CA ALA A 165 -5.21 17.15 13.65
C ALA A 165 -5.72 17.44 12.23
N LYS A 166 -5.88 18.72 11.86
CA LYS A 166 -6.26 19.16 10.52
C LYS A 166 -5.14 18.88 9.53
N GLU A 167 -3.93 19.32 9.81
CA GLU A 167 -2.74 19.09 8.98
C GLU A 167 -2.50 17.58 8.77
N ARG A 168 -2.72 16.75 9.80
CA ARG A 168 -2.65 15.29 9.65
C ARG A 168 -3.67 14.74 8.66
N ARG A 169 -4.90 15.27 8.65
CA ARG A 169 -5.93 14.86 7.68
C ARG A 169 -5.57 15.30 6.28
N GLU A 170 -5.03 16.52 6.12
CA GLU A 170 -4.55 17.04 4.83
C GLU A 170 -3.38 16.20 4.32
N THR A 171 -2.40 15.87 5.17
CA THR A 171 -1.31 14.93 4.87
C THR A 171 -1.84 13.61 4.33
N VAL A 172 -2.86 13.03 4.99
CA VAL A 172 -3.47 11.78 4.52
C VAL A 172 -4.16 11.95 3.16
N SER A 173 -4.77 13.10 2.89
CA SER A 173 -5.36 13.41 1.57
C SER A 173 -4.29 13.48 0.50
N ASP A 174 -3.24 14.27 0.75
CA ASP A 174 -2.14 14.49 -0.20
C ASP A 174 -1.42 13.16 -0.53
N LEU A 175 -1.21 12.30 0.48
CA LEU A 175 -0.63 10.97 0.27
C LEU A 175 -1.51 10.07 -0.61
N ARG A 176 -2.84 10.20 -0.53
CA ARG A 176 -3.75 9.45 -1.40
C ARG A 176 -3.69 9.98 -2.83
N GLU A 177 -3.71 11.30 -2.99
CA GLU A 177 -3.60 11.94 -4.31
C GLU A 177 -2.28 11.60 -5.00
N LEU A 178 -1.17 11.58 -4.25
CA LEU A 178 0.13 11.13 -4.72
C LEU A 178 0.12 9.64 -5.14
N ALA A 179 -0.49 8.77 -4.33
CA ALA A 179 -0.61 7.35 -4.66
C ALA A 179 -1.42 7.15 -5.94
N ASP A 180 -2.52 7.90 -6.10
CA ASP A 180 -3.39 7.85 -7.28
C ASP A 180 -2.65 8.36 -8.53
N ALA A 181 -1.94 9.48 -8.42
CA ALA A 181 -1.17 10.06 -9.52
C ALA A 181 -0.01 9.15 -9.98
N CYS A 182 0.61 8.42 -9.03
CA CYS A 182 1.68 7.48 -9.32
C CYS A 182 1.17 6.04 -9.55
N ASN A 183 -0.15 5.83 -9.60
CA ASN A 183 -0.77 4.52 -9.78
C ASN A 183 -0.32 3.44 -8.77
N VAL A 184 0.02 3.84 -7.54
CA VAL A 184 0.31 2.93 -6.41
C VAL A 184 -1.00 2.58 -5.71
N VAL A 185 -1.85 1.87 -6.43
CA VAL A 185 -3.28 1.74 -6.11
C VAL A 185 -3.68 0.35 -5.64
N THR A 186 -2.77 -0.61 -5.57
CA THR A 186 -3.07 -1.93 -5.02
C THR A 186 -3.33 -1.88 -3.51
N GLY A 187 -4.00 -2.89 -2.97
CA GLY A 187 -4.17 -3.04 -1.54
C GLY A 187 -4.62 -4.43 -1.16
N LYS A 188 -4.80 -4.66 0.14
CA LYS A 188 -5.08 -5.99 0.67
C LYS A 188 -6.01 -6.01 1.88
N TRP A 189 -6.91 -6.99 1.90
CA TRP A 189 -7.59 -7.43 3.11
C TRP A 189 -6.62 -8.22 3.99
N MET A 190 -6.64 -7.98 5.31
CA MET A 190 -5.76 -8.64 6.27
C MET A 190 -6.56 -9.49 7.26
N LEU A 191 -6.27 -10.80 7.28
CA LEU A 191 -6.79 -11.79 8.22
C LEU A 191 -5.69 -12.19 9.20
N PHE A 192 -6.09 -12.60 10.40
CA PHE A 192 -5.18 -13.04 11.45
C PHE A 192 -5.67 -14.36 12.08
N PRO A 193 -5.71 -15.47 11.31
CA PRO A 193 -6.08 -16.77 11.87
C PRO A 193 -5.15 -17.19 13.03
N PRO A 194 -5.70 -17.86 14.06
CA PRO A 194 -4.89 -18.49 15.10
C PRO A 194 -4.06 -19.65 14.52
N PRO A 195 -2.97 -20.07 15.20
CA PRO A 195 -2.09 -21.14 14.71
C PRO A 195 -2.80 -22.45 14.32
N GLY A 196 -3.87 -22.82 15.03
CA GLY A 196 -4.63 -24.05 14.76
C GLY A 196 -5.54 -23.98 13.53
N GLU A 197 -5.82 -22.78 13.00
CA GLU A 197 -6.72 -22.57 11.87
C GLU A 197 -5.99 -22.09 10.60
N VAL A 198 -4.71 -21.71 10.70
CA VAL A 198 -3.98 -21.06 9.61
C VAL A 198 -3.94 -21.91 8.34
N ASP A 199 -3.69 -23.21 8.44
CA ASP A 199 -3.58 -24.08 7.26
C ASP A 199 -4.92 -24.20 6.54
N ALA A 200 -6.02 -24.33 7.28
CA ALA A 200 -7.37 -24.41 6.71
C ALA A 200 -7.79 -23.09 6.05
N VAL A 201 -7.51 -21.97 6.72
CA VAL A 201 -7.75 -20.63 6.17
C VAL A 201 -6.92 -20.40 4.91
N TRP A 202 -5.64 -20.77 4.94
CA TRP A 202 -4.76 -20.63 3.79
C TRP A 202 -5.16 -21.54 2.63
N ALA A 203 -5.54 -22.78 2.88
CA ALA A 203 -6.03 -23.69 1.85
C ALA A 203 -7.23 -23.12 1.09
N CYS A 204 -8.20 -22.56 1.84
CA CYS A 204 -9.37 -21.91 1.25
C CYS A 204 -8.99 -20.66 0.45
N VAL A 205 -8.16 -19.78 1.01
CA VAL A 205 -7.69 -18.57 0.32
C VAL A 205 -6.90 -18.91 -0.95
N ALA A 206 -6.00 -19.88 -0.89
CA ALA A 206 -5.16 -20.29 -2.01
C ALA A 206 -6.01 -20.88 -3.15
N ALA A 207 -6.92 -21.80 -2.85
CA ALA A 207 -7.83 -22.37 -3.84
C ALA A 207 -8.68 -21.29 -4.50
N ALA A 208 -9.36 -20.44 -3.72
CA ALA A 208 -10.23 -19.40 -4.25
C ALA A 208 -9.47 -18.29 -5.01
N THR A 209 -8.20 -18.05 -4.69
CA THR A 209 -7.33 -17.13 -5.45
C THR A 209 -6.94 -17.74 -6.80
N ALA A 210 -6.61 -19.03 -6.83
CA ALA A 210 -6.23 -19.74 -8.05
C ALA A 210 -7.39 -19.89 -9.06
N GLU A 211 -8.61 -20.07 -8.56
CA GLU A 211 -9.84 -20.12 -9.38
C GLU A 211 -10.36 -18.73 -9.78
N GLY A 212 -9.71 -17.65 -9.31
CA GLY A 212 -10.07 -16.28 -9.64
C GLY A 212 -11.31 -15.74 -8.92
N GLU A 213 -11.77 -16.41 -7.87
CA GLU A 213 -12.91 -15.95 -7.06
C GLU A 213 -12.53 -14.77 -6.14
N LEU A 214 -11.29 -14.76 -5.64
CA LEU A 214 -10.77 -13.67 -4.83
C LEU A 214 -10.16 -12.56 -5.72
N GLY A 215 -9.10 -11.90 -5.26
CA GLY A 215 -8.47 -10.82 -6.00
C GLY A 215 -7.23 -11.29 -6.78
N THR A 216 -6.21 -10.45 -6.85
CA THR A 216 -5.07 -10.61 -7.77
C THR A 216 -4.00 -11.56 -7.24
N ALA A 217 -3.86 -11.67 -5.93
CA ALA A 217 -2.90 -12.53 -5.27
C ALA A 217 -3.27 -12.72 -3.81
N ALA A 218 -2.65 -13.69 -3.15
CA ALA A 218 -2.67 -13.81 -1.71
C ALA A 218 -1.30 -14.21 -1.16
N LYS A 219 -1.08 -13.90 0.12
CA LYS A 219 0.11 -14.34 0.84
C LYS A 219 -0.18 -14.66 2.29
N VAL A 220 0.65 -15.51 2.87
CA VAL A 220 0.62 -15.82 4.31
C VAL A 220 2.01 -15.76 4.90
N GLU A 221 2.11 -15.18 6.10
CA GLU A 221 3.35 -15.09 6.88
C GLU A 221 3.85 -16.50 7.24
N THR A 222 5.15 -16.74 7.10
CA THR A 222 5.78 -17.97 7.62
C THR A 222 5.86 -17.97 9.16
N ARG A 223 6.08 -19.15 9.74
CA ARG A 223 6.09 -19.34 11.19
C ARG A 223 7.34 -18.74 11.82
N SER A 224 7.18 -17.59 12.46
CA SER A 224 8.18 -17.03 13.38
C SER A 224 8.04 -17.57 14.80
N ARG A 225 6.80 -17.83 15.25
CA ARG A 225 6.48 -18.36 16.58
C ARG A 225 5.27 -19.30 16.52
N ALA A 226 5.31 -20.40 17.26
CA ALA A 226 4.25 -21.41 17.25
C ALA A 226 2.88 -20.89 17.74
N ASP A 227 2.87 -19.95 18.68
CA ASP A 227 1.67 -19.44 19.36
C ASP A 227 1.05 -18.17 18.72
N LYS A 228 1.76 -17.55 17.77
CA LYS A 228 1.36 -16.27 17.18
C LYS A 228 0.31 -16.47 16.08
N GLU A 229 -0.72 -15.61 16.03
CA GLU A 229 -1.60 -15.48 14.85
C GLU A 229 -0.75 -15.23 13.58
N ARG A 230 -1.23 -15.67 12.42
CA ARG A 230 -0.52 -15.51 11.14
C ARG A 230 -1.20 -14.46 10.29
N LEU A 231 -0.44 -13.52 9.74
CA LEU A 231 -1.00 -12.58 8.77
C LEU A 231 -1.27 -13.31 7.45
N VAL A 232 -2.53 -13.33 7.02
CA VAL A 232 -2.94 -13.72 5.67
C VAL A 232 -3.46 -12.48 4.96
N CYS A 233 -2.94 -12.18 3.77
CA CYS A 233 -3.39 -11.05 2.95
C CYS A 233 -4.03 -11.55 1.66
N VAL A 234 -5.15 -10.92 1.29
CA VAL A 234 -5.82 -11.12 -0.01
C VAL A 234 -5.82 -9.77 -0.74
N TYR A 235 -5.14 -9.70 -1.87
CA TYR A 235 -4.94 -8.46 -2.62
C TYR A 235 -6.08 -8.17 -3.58
N THR A 236 -6.40 -6.90 -3.78
CA THR A 236 -7.23 -6.44 -4.90
C THR A 236 -6.41 -5.57 -5.84
N LYS A 237 -6.89 -5.43 -7.08
CA LYS A 237 -6.17 -4.74 -8.14
C LYS A 237 -6.08 -3.24 -7.89
N ASP A 238 -7.18 -2.65 -7.46
CA ASP A 238 -7.32 -1.21 -7.24
C ASP A 238 -8.12 -0.96 -5.97
N CYS A 239 -7.52 -0.24 -5.03
CA CYS A 239 -8.13 0.11 -3.76
C CYS A 239 -9.17 1.22 -3.87
N ARG A 240 -9.19 1.96 -4.99
CA ARG A 240 -10.17 3.04 -5.27
C ARG A 240 -11.50 2.46 -5.74
N GLU A 241 -11.46 1.29 -6.39
CA GLU A 241 -12.63 0.54 -6.85
C GLU A 241 -13.32 -0.15 -5.66
N LYS A 242 -14.10 0.62 -4.90
CA LYS A 242 -14.79 0.15 -3.69
C LYS A 242 -15.70 -1.05 -3.98
N GLU A 243 -16.24 -1.17 -5.19
CA GLU A 243 -17.03 -2.30 -5.67
C GLU A 243 -16.22 -3.60 -5.70
N ASP A 244 -14.99 -3.59 -6.23
CA ASP A 244 -14.14 -4.79 -6.26
C ASP A 244 -13.64 -5.15 -4.87
N VAL A 245 -13.25 -4.14 -4.06
CA VAL A 245 -12.91 -4.32 -2.64
C VAL A 245 -14.07 -4.98 -1.88
N ALA A 246 -15.31 -4.57 -2.14
CA ALA A 246 -16.51 -5.14 -1.56
C ALA A 246 -16.81 -6.54 -2.09
N ARG A 247 -16.66 -6.78 -3.40
CA ARG A 247 -16.84 -8.10 -4.04
C ARG A 247 -15.94 -9.13 -3.39
N VAL A 248 -14.64 -8.84 -3.25
CA VAL A 248 -13.69 -9.74 -2.60
C VAL A 248 -14.06 -9.99 -1.15
N LEU A 249 -14.47 -8.96 -0.39
CA LEU A 249 -14.89 -9.13 0.99
C LEU A 249 -16.15 -10.01 1.13
N ILE A 250 -17.11 -9.86 0.22
CA ILE A 250 -18.33 -10.69 0.19
C ILE A 250 -17.95 -12.13 -0.11
N GLN A 251 -17.12 -12.39 -1.12
CA GLN A 251 -16.63 -13.74 -1.43
C GLN A 251 -15.92 -14.36 -0.22
N MET A 252 -15.07 -13.60 0.48
CA MET A 252 -14.42 -14.07 1.72
C MET A 252 -15.45 -14.43 2.82
N ARG A 253 -16.58 -13.74 2.89
CA ARG A 253 -17.67 -14.09 3.82
C ARG A 253 -18.38 -15.37 3.40
N GLU A 254 -18.66 -15.55 2.11
CA GLU A 254 -19.32 -16.74 1.57
C GLU A 254 -18.46 -18.00 1.75
N LEU A 255 -17.15 -17.86 1.61
CA LEU A 255 -16.15 -18.89 1.90
C LEU A 255 -15.94 -19.15 3.41
N GLY A 256 -16.63 -18.43 4.29
CA GLY A 256 -16.54 -18.60 5.74
C GLY A 256 -15.28 -18.02 6.40
N LEU A 257 -14.43 -17.31 5.63
CA LEU A 257 -13.22 -16.65 6.14
C LEU A 257 -13.55 -15.43 7.03
N VAL A 258 -14.69 -14.78 6.77
CA VAL A 258 -15.19 -13.64 7.55
C VAL A 258 -16.58 -13.96 8.11
N LYS A 259 -16.64 -14.28 9.40
CA LYS A 259 -17.88 -14.67 10.08
C LYS A 259 -18.78 -13.45 10.37
N PRO A 260 -20.11 -13.54 10.18
CA PRO A 260 -21.05 -12.54 10.68
C PRO A 260 -20.90 -12.34 12.20
N GLY A 261 -20.79 -11.08 12.64
CA GLY A 261 -20.54 -10.77 14.06
C GLY A 261 -19.14 -11.14 14.57
N GLY A 262 -18.24 -11.59 13.69
CA GLY A 262 -16.85 -11.88 14.03
C GLY A 262 -15.99 -10.62 14.20
N LYS A 263 -14.70 -10.84 14.48
CA LYS A 263 -13.68 -9.78 14.60
C LYS A 263 -13.62 -8.98 13.29
N GLN A 264 -13.66 -7.65 13.42
CA GLN A 264 -13.50 -6.74 12.29
C GLN A 264 -12.11 -6.92 11.67
N ILE A 265 -12.09 -7.14 10.35
CA ILE A 265 -10.85 -7.10 9.54
C ILE A 265 -10.71 -5.76 8.83
N TYR A 266 -9.48 -5.46 8.41
CA TYR A 266 -9.10 -4.19 7.83
C TYR A 266 -8.49 -4.38 6.44
N TYR A 267 -8.72 -3.38 5.61
CA TYR A 267 -8.12 -3.24 4.29
C TYR A 267 -7.02 -2.19 4.34
N LYS A 268 -5.83 -2.50 3.81
CA LYS A 268 -4.68 -1.59 3.78
C LYS A 268 -4.22 -1.37 2.33
N SER A 269 -4.03 -0.10 1.96
CA SER A 269 -3.41 0.28 0.69
C SER A 269 -1.92 -0.05 0.69
N ASP A 270 -1.38 -0.47 -0.45
CA ASP A 270 0.05 -0.74 -0.59
C ASP A 270 0.88 0.53 -0.47
N ALA A 271 0.38 1.67 -0.93
CA ALA A 271 1.02 2.97 -0.70
C ALA A 271 1.36 3.20 0.80
N TRP A 272 0.54 2.73 1.74
CA TRP A 272 0.79 2.87 3.18
C TRP A 272 1.85 1.88 3.67
N THR A 273 1.93 0.71 3.02
CA THR A 273 2.96 -0.29 3.29
C THR A 273 4.32 0.20 2.83
N GLU A 274 4.37 0.82 1.65
CA GLU A 274 5.57 1.42 1.06
C GLU A 274 6.15 2.56 1.91
N LEU A 275 5.31 3.32 2.60
CA LEU A 275 5.72 4.41 3.49
C LEU A 275 5.98 3.96 4.94
N GLY A 276 5.86 2.66 5.24
CA GLY A 276 6.02 2.17 6.60
C GLY A 276 4.94 2.64 7.58
N ILE A 277 3.76 3.02 7.09
CA ILE A 277 2.63 3.45 7.91
C ILE A 277 1.94 2.20 8.47
N TYR A 278 2.39 1.76 9.64
CA TYR A 278 1.81 0.67 10.42
C TYR A 278 1.06 1.18 11.65
N GLY A 279 0.40 0.28 12.39
CA GLY A 279 -0.25 0.64 13.65
C GLY A 279 0.76 1.26 14.62
N GLY A 280 0.41 2.40 15.22
CA GLY A 280 1.29 3.11 16.16
C GLY A 280 2.45 3.87 15.50
N ASN A 281 2.39 4.15 14.19
CA ASN A 281 3.41 4.97 13.52
C ASN A 281 3.55 6.37 14.16
N LYS A 282 4.74 6.96 14.00
CA LYS A 282 5.12 8.25 14.60
C LYS A 282 4.25 9.44 14.20
N TRP A 283 3.59 9.38 13.05
CA TRP A 283 2.70 10.43 12.55
C TRP A 283 1.27 10.31 13.08
N GLY A 284 0.95 9.20 13.78
CA GLY A 284 -0.39 8.87 14.23
C GLY A 284 -1.43 8.84 13.10
N ILE A 285 -0.99 8.48 11.88
CA ILE A 285 -1.85 8.27 10.72
C ILE A 285 -2.50 6.88 10.80
N GLY A 286 -3.78 6.78 10.44
CA GLY A 286 -4.46 5.48 10.37
C GLY A 286 -3.83 4.56 9.32
N ALA A 287 -3.51 3.32 9.71
CA ALA A 287 -2.84 2.34 8.85
C ALA A 287 -3.78 1.54 7.94
N SER A 288 -5.09 1.79 8.01
CA SER A 288 -6.13 1.08 7.25
C SER A 288 -6.96 2.07 6.45
N MET A 289 -7.31 1.70 5.23
CA MET A 289 -8.13 2.49 4.33
C MET A 289 -9.62 2.21 4.52
N TYR A 290 -9.98 0.92 4.68
CA TYR A 290 -11.35 0.50 4.96
C TYR A 290 -11.40 -0.50 6.12
N SER A 291 -12.56 -0.58 6.74
CA SER A 291 -12.91 -1.71 7.61
C SER A 291 -13.97 -2.59 6.95
N SER A 292 -13.98 -3.87 7.30
CA SER A 292 -15.03 -4.79 6.85
C SER A 292 -16.44 -4.31 7.22
N ASN A 293 -16.63 -3.76 8.42
CA ASN A 293 -17.91 -3.21 8.85
C ASN A 293 -18.37 -2.02 7.99
N GLU A 294 -17.45 -1.12 7.63
CA GLU A 294 -17.74 -0.01 6.71
C GLU A 294 -18.19 -0.52 5.33
N ILE A 295 -17.46 -1.49 4.78
CA ILE A 295 -17.76 -2.06 3.46
C ILE A 295 -19.08 -2.85 3.48
N PHE A 296 -19.36 -3.64 4.51
CA PHE A 296 -20.67 -4.30 4.65
C PHE A 296 -21.82 -3.30 4.87
N GLY A 297 -21.56 -2.14 5.47
CA GLY A 297 -22.51 -1.03 5.54
C GLY A 297 -22.77 -0.43 4.15
N TYR A 298 -21.70 -0.18 3.39
CA TYR A 298 -21.76 0.32 2.01
C TYR A 298 -22.63 -0.58 1.11
N THR A 299 -22.40 -1.89 1.14
CA THR A 299 -23.12 -2.82 0.26
C THR A 299 -24.61 -2.87 0.55
N LYS A 300 -25.01 -2.81 1.83
CA LYS A 300 -26.44 -2.72 2.22
C LYS A 300 -27.11 -1.45 1.66
N LEU A 301 -26.42 -0.31 1.72
CA LEU A 301 -26.94 0.96 1.21
C LEU A 301 -27.07 0.94 -0.32
N VAL A 302 -26.10 0.39 -1.03
CA VAL A 302 -26.14 0.29 -2.49
C VAL A 302 -27.27 -0.63 -2.96
N VAL A 303 -27.46 -1.77 -2.30
CA VAL A 303 -28.56 -2.70 -2.60
C VAL A 303 -29.92 -2.03 -2.37
N SER A 304 -30.08 -1.33 -1.24
CA SER A 304 -31.33 -0.62 -0.92
C SER A 304 -31.68 0.52 -1.88
N ARG A 305 -30.72 1.06 -2.63
CA ARG A 305 -30.96 2.13 -3.62
C ARG A 305 -31.30 1.58 -5.01
N ARG A 306 -31.06 0.29 -5.25
CA ARG A 306 -31.32 -0.38 -6.54
C ARG A 306 -32.61 -1.21 -6.54
N ALA A 307 -33.17 -1.48 -5.36
CA ALA A 307 -34.48 -2.13 -5.17
C ALA A 307 -35.60 -1.08 -5.13
#